data_AF-A0A2V8LKF5-F1
#
_entry.id   AF-A0A2V8LKF5-F1
#
_cell.length_a   1.000
_cell.length_b   1.000
_cell.length_c   1.000
_cell.angle_alpha   90.00
_cell.angle_beta   90.00
_cell.angle_gamma   90.00
#
_symmetry.space_group_name_H-M   'P 1'
#
loop_
_entity.id
_entity.type
_entity.pdbx_description
1 polymer ?
#
loop_
_entity_poly.entity_id
_entity_poly.type
_entity_poly.pdbx_seq_one_letter_code
_entity_poly.pdbx_strand_id
1 'polypeptide(L)'
;MVGVHHSIYPTVPPQGIYFEALVERAFKRTKTPFTIIEAGGRNQPRHDLLVEDHRISLKTETGAVTHRERITITKLCTTEREPWDAPTLIARVLEHLARYDIILMLRAIWDDPLIHYQLLEIPVENLRLIETAVFAPVGRPAEKLGSRYCSWRRRLISCSF
;
A
#
# COMPACT_ATOMS: atom_id res chain seq x y z
N MET A 1 -15.47 2.61 -17.63
CA MET A 1 -14.03 2.55 -17.30
C MET A 1 -13.70 1.58 -16.15
N VAL A 2 -14.52 1.49 -15.09
CA VAL A 2 -14.41 0.40 -14.06
C VAL A 2 -14.42 -1.01 -14.69
N GLY A 3 -15.20 -1.21 -15.76
CA GLY A 3 -15.25 -2.48 -16.49
C GLY A 3 -13.94 -2.93 -17.13
N VAL A 4 -13.04 -2.01 -17.51
CA VAL A 4 -11.72 -2.36 -18.07
C VAL A 4 -10.80 -2.85 -16.96
N HIS A 5 -10.83 -2.21 -15.78
CA HIS A 5 -10.02 -2.64 -14.65
C HIS A 5 -10.39 -4.05 -14.14
N HIS A 6 -11.67 -4.43 -14.26
CA HIS A 6 -12.16 -5.75 -13.88
C HIS A 6 -11.93 -6.83 -14.96
N SER A 7 -11.48 -6.47 -16.16
CA SER A 7 -11.28 -7.42 -17.26
C SER A 7 -10.14 -8.42 -17.03
N ILE A 8 -9.21 -8.11 -16.10
CA ILE A 8 -8.16 -9.05 -15.67
C ILE A 8 -8.72 -10.25 -14.89
N TYR A 9 -9.99 -10.19 -14.47
CA TYR A 9 -10.67 -11.25 -13.73
C TYR A 9 -11.57 -12.08 -14.65
N PRO A 10 -11.40 -13.42 -14.71
CA PRO A 10 -12.34 -14.28 -15.44
C PRO A 10 -13.73 -14.27 -14.80
N THR A 11 -13.83 -13.95 -13.51
CA THR A 11 -15.06 -13.69 -12.78
C THR A 11 -14.74 -12.62 -11.74
N VAL A 12 -15.55 -11.56 -11.68
CA VAL A 12 -15.33 -10.44 -10.75
C VAL A 12 -15.42 -10.97 -9.31
N PRO A 13 -14.33 -10.92 -8.52
CA PRO A 13 -14.37 -11.40 -7.15
C PRO A 13 -15.18 -10.43 -6.26
N PRO A 14 -15.60 -10.89 -5.06
CA PRO A 14 -16.25 -10.04 -4.07
C PRO A 14 -15.51 -8.73 -3.83
N GLN A 15 -16.27 -7.67 -3.53
CA GLN A 15 -15.72 -6.34 -3.38
C GLN A 15 -14.65 -6.32 -2.27
N GLY A 16 -13.43 -5.92 -2.63
CA GLY A 16 -12.34 -5.71 -1.69
C GLY A 16 -11.33 -6.86 -1.51
N ILE A 17 -11.41 -7.93 -2.33
CA ILE A 17 -10.42 -9.03 -2.33
C ILE A 17 -9.81 -9.30 -3.72
N TYR A 18 -9.80 -8.26 -4.56
CA TYR A 18 -9.43 -8.35 -5.97
C TYR A 18 -7.98 -8.80 -6.15
N PHE A 19 -7.03 -8.24 -5.42
CA PHE A 19 -5.62 -8.55 -5.66
C PHE A 19 -5.19 -9.85 -4.97
N GLU A 20 -5.69 -10.05 -3.75
CA GLU A 20 -5.51 -11.24 -2.93
C GLU A 20 -5.92 -12.50 -3.70
N ALA A 21 -7.08 -12.48 -4.35
CA ALA A 21 -7.57 -13.60 -5.16
C ALA A 21 -6.68 -13.91 -6.39
N LEU A 22 -6.08 -12.89 -7.02
CA LEU A 22 -5.14 -13.11 -8.14
C LEU A 22 -3.86 -13.77 -7.64
N VAL A 23 -3.31 -13.28 -6.54
CA VAL A 23 -2.07 -13.79 -5.94
C VAL A 23 -2.27 -15.23 -5.47
N GLU A 24 -3.37 -15.52 -4.77
CA GLU A 24 -3.72 -16.88 -4.35
C GLU A 24 -3.82 -17.84 -5.55
N ARG A 25 -4.51 -17.42 -6.62
CA ARG A 25 -4.65 -18.23 -7.83
C ARG A 25 -3.31 -18.45 -8.54
N ALA A 26 -2.43 -17.45 -8.53
CA ALA A 26 -1.08 -17.57 -9.09
C ALA A 26 -0.27 -18.63 -8.32
N PHE A 27 -0.22 -18.54 -6.99
CA PHE A 27 0.52 -19.52 -6.17
C PHE A 27 -0.05 -20.95 -6.29
N LYS A 28 -1.38 -21.10 -6.33
CA LYS A 28 -2.02 -22.41 -6.59
C LYS A 28 -1.60 -23.01 -7.93
N ARG A 29 -1.42 -22.17 -8.96
CA ARG A 29 -1.01 -22.62 -10.31
C ARG A 29 0.46 -23.00 -10.36
N THR A 30 1.32 -22.25 -9.67
CA THR A 30 2.77 -22.52 -9.62
C THR A 30 3.13 -23.65 -8.66
N LYS A 31 2.16 -24.15 -7.87
CA LYS A 31 2.37 -25.14 -6.80
C LYS A 31 3.36 -24.68 -5.72
N THR A 32 3.55 -23.37 -5.59
CA THR A 32 4.38 -22.78 -4.53
C THR A 32 3.64 -22.91 -3.20
N PRO A 33 4.28 -23.40 -2.12
CA PRO A 33 3.67 -23.42 -0.80
C PRO A 33 3.41 -21.99 -0.30
N PHE A 34 2.17 -21.70 0.11
CA PHE A 34 1.81 -20.44 0.74
C PHE A 34 0.73 -20.66 1.79
N THR A 35 0.73 -19.81 2.81
CA THR A 35 -0.29 -19.76 3.86
C THR A 35 -0.96 -18.40 3.82
N ILE A 36 -2.27 -18.39 3.58
CA ILE A 36 -3.10 -17.21 3.82
C ILE A 36 -3.29 -17.10 5.33
N ILE A 37 -2.91 -15.97 5.91
CA ILE A 37 -3.23 -15.74 7.31
C ILE A 37 -4.71 -15.43 7.42
N GLU A 38 -5.45 -16.30 8.13
CA GLU A 38 -6.88 -16.12 8.37
C GLU A 38 -7.17 -14.72 8.93
N ALA A 39 -8.25 -14.13 8.43
CA ALA A 39 -8.73 -12.83 8.86
C ALA A 39 -9.11 -12.87 10.34
N GLY A 40 -8.19 -12.40 11.19
CA GLY A 40 -8.56 -11.86 12.50
C GLY A 40 -9.49 -10.65 12.33
N GLY A 41 -10.02 -10.13 13.44
CA GLY A 41 -10.90 -8.95 13.42
C GLY A 41 -10.31 -7.78 12.60
N ARG A 42 -11.17 -6.95 12.02
CA ARG A 42 -10.77 -5.76 11.24
C ARG A 42 -9.66 -4.99 11.99
N ASN A 43 -8.59 -4.61 11.29
CA ASN A 43 -7.41 -3.92 11.80
C ASN A 43 -6.46 -4.73 12.70
N GLN A 44 -6.53 -6.06 12.74
CA GLN A 44 -5.50 -6.84 13.41
C GLN A 44 -4.15 -6.74 12.66
N PRO A 45 -3.05 -6.43 13.37
CA PRO A 45 -1.76 -6.20 12.74
C PRO A 45 -1.09 -7.53 12.36
N ARG A 46 -1.38 -8.04 11.16
CA ARG A 46 -0.71 -9.22 10.58
C ARG A 46 -0.24 -8.95 9.14
N HIS A 47 0.63 -9.80 8.62
CA HIS A 47 0.95 -9.83 7.19
C HIS A 47 -0.16 -10.55 6.43
N ASP A 48 -0.28 -10.28 5.13
CA ASP A 48 -1.39 -10.76 4.31
C ASP A 48 -1.14 -12.20 3.84
N LEU A 49 0.13 -12.54 3.53
CA LEU A 49 0.55 -13.86 3.07
C LEU A 49 1.89 -14.27 3.70
N LEU A 50 2.03 -15.54 4.03
CA LEU A 50 3.32 -16.18 4.29
C LEU A 50 3.65 -17.10 3.12
N VAL A 51 4.70 -16.79 2.38
CA VAL A 51 5.15 -17.60 1.24
C VAL A 51 6.55 -18.07 1.57
N GLU A 52 6.74 -19.38 1.70
CA GLU A 52 7.96 -19.96 2.29
C GLU A 52 8.23 -19.33 3.66
N ASP A 53 9.37 -18.66 3.83
CA ASP A 53 9.76 -17.94 5.06
C ASP A 53 9.59 -16.41 4.95
N HIS A 54 8.92 -15.92 3.90
CA HIS A 54 8.72 -14.49 3.65
C HIS A 54 7.32 -14.02 4.00
N ARG A 55 7.24 -13.01 4.86
CA ARG A 55 6.01 -12.31 5.24
C ARG A 55 5.72 -11.23 4.20
N ILE A 56 4.63 -11.37 3.46
CA ILE A 56 4.27 -10.48 2.35
C ILE A 56 3.04 -9.65 2.72
N SER A 57 3.10 -8.34 2.47
CA SER A 57 1.90 -7.49 2.44
C SER A 57 1.46 -7.21 1.02
N LEU A 58 0.15 -7.27 0.78
CA LEU A 58 -0.47 -7.00 -0.51
C LEU A 58 -1.00 -5.56 -0.53
N LYS A 59 -0.64 -4.81 -1.57
CA LYS A 59 -1.14 -3.45 -1.80
C LYS A 59 -1.60 -3.26 -3.23
N THR A 60 -2.50 -2.30 -3.42
CA THR A 60 -2.92 -1.85 -4.74
C THR A 60 -2.75 -0.34 -4.87
N GLU A 61 -2.39 0.11 -6.07
CA GLU A 61 -2.37 1.52 -6.44
C GLU A 61 -3.17 1.69 -7.75
N THR A 62 -4.21 2.51 -7.72
CA THR A 62 -5.05 2.76 -8.90
C THR A 62 -5.68 4.15 -8.82
N GLY A 63 -5.92 4.73 -10.00
CA GLY A 63 -6.58 6.02 -10.18
C GLY A 63 -5.77 6.96 -11.07
N ALA A 64 -6.40 8.06 -11.48
CA ALA A 64 -5.85 9.05 -12.41
C ALA A 64 -4.54 9.72 -11.93
N VAL A 65 -4.21 9.60 -10.64
CA VAL A 65 -2.98 10.15 -10.05
C VAL A 65 -1.86 9.12 -9.92
N THR A 66 -2.04 7.91 -10.45
CA THR A 66 -1.01 6.86 -10.44
C THR A 66 0.08 7.23 -11.43
N HIS A 67 1.24 7.63 -10.94
CA HIS A 67 2.35 8.08 -11.78
C HIS A 67 3.33 6.94 -12.05
N ARG A 68 3.84 6.87 -13.28
CA ARG A 68 4.81 5.82 -13.68
C ARG A 68 6.08 5.82 -12.83
N GLU A 69 6.59 7.02 -12.52
CA GLU A 69 7.90 7.24 -11.87
C GLU A 69 7.84 7.30 -10.33
N ARG A 70 6.65 7.22 -9.73
CA ARG A 70 6.49 7.37 -8.27
C ARG A 70 5.51 6.34 -7.75
N ILE A 71 5.81 5.78 -6.58
CA ILE A 71 4.91 4.83 -5.92
C ILE A 71 4.18 5.55 -4.80
N THR A 72 2.86 5.38 -4.77
CA THR A 72 2.01 5.79 -3.64
C THR A 72 1.61 4.59 -2.81
N ILE A 73 2.04 4.55 -1.56
CA ILE A 73 1.50 3.57 -0.61
C ILE A 73 0.51 4.28 0.32
N THR A 74 -0.76 3.92 0.20
CA THR A 74 -1.80 4.41 1.12
C THR A 74 -1.91 3.50 2.33
N LYS A 75 -2.21 4.10 3.50
CA LYS A 75 -2.37 3.36 4.77
C LYS A 75 -1.12 2.56 5.18
N LEU A 76 0.09 3.10 4.94
CA LEU A 76 1.33 2.52 5.47
C LEU A 76 1.46 2.69 7.00
N CYS A 77 0.62 3.52 7.63
CA CYS A 77 0.48 3.55 9.07
C CYS A 77 -0.94 4.02 9.44
N THR A 78 -1.39 3.70 10.65
CA THR A 78 -2.65 4.24 11.17
C THR A 78 -2.44 5.69 11.62
N THR A 79 -3.22 6.61 11.06
CA THR A 79 -3.24 8.03 11.48
C THR A 79 -4.35 8.30 12.50
N GLU A 80 -4.89 7.25 13.12
CA GLU A 80 -6.08 7.32 13.96
C GLU A 80 -5.81 7.94 15.34
N ARG A 81 -4.54 8.03 15.76
CA ARG A 81 -4.14 8.54 17.08
C ARG A 81 -3.23 9.75 16.94
N GLU A 82 -3.52 10.82 17.68
CA GLU A 82 -2.54 11.88 17.91
C GLU A 82 -1.36 11.35 18.76
N PRO A 83 -0.16 11.96 18.69
CA PRO A 83 0.20 13.11 17.85
C PRO A 83 0.54 12.71 16.39
N TRP A 84 0.51 13.70 15.49
CA TRP A 84 0.80 13.55 14.05
C TRP A 84 2.09 14.27 13.62
N ASP A 85 3.06 14.39 14.54
CA ASP A 85 4.39 14.89 14.23
C ASP A 85 5.21 13.86 13.44
N ALA A 86 6.23 14.33 12.70
CA ALA A 86 7.04 13.49 11.83
C ALA A 86 7.73 12.33 12.60
N PRO A 87 8.42 12.56 13.73
CA PRO A 87 9.02 11.47 14.52
C PRO A 87 8.01 10.37 14.90
N THR A 88 6.84 10.76 15.39
CA THR A 88 5.78 9.81 15.77
C THR A 88 5.29 9.00 14.57
N LEU A 89 5.08 9.64 13.43
CA LEU A 89 4.62 8.97 12.22
C LEU A 89 5.70 8.03 11.65
N ILE A 90 6.97 8.42 11.67
CA ILE A 90 8.10 7.56 11.27
C ILE A 90 8.13 6.31 12.13
N ALA A 91 8.08 6.46 13.46
CA ALA A 91 8.09 5.32 14.38
C ALA A 91 6.93 4.34 14.09
N ARG A 92 5.72 4.86 13.83
CA ARG A 92 4.56 4.04 13.46
C ARG A 92 4.69 3.36 12.10
N VAL A 93 5.31 4.03 11.13
CA VAL A 93 5.63 3.43 9.82
C VAL A 93 6.63 2.29 10.02
N LEU A 94 7.71 2.50 10.77
CA LEU A 94 8.72 1.47 11.02
C LEU A 94 8.14 0.27 11.78
N GLU A 95 7.29 0.50 12.79
CA GLU A 95 6.54 -0.55 13.48
C GLU A 95 5.61 -1.30 12.53
N HIS A 96 4.95 -0.58 11.61
CA HIS A 96 4.11 -1.20 10.61
C HIS A 96 4.90 -2.07 9.64
N LEU A 97 6.03 -1.55 9.12
CA LEU A 97 6.92 -2.22 8.20
C LEU A 97 7.57 -3.48 8.79
N ALA A 98 7.90 -3.50 10.08
CA ALA A 98 8.55 -4.64 10.75
C ALA A 98 7.74 -5.96 10.70
N ARG A 99 6.46 -5.89 10.32
CA ARG A 99 5.56 -7.05 10.23
C ARG A 99 5.74 -7.89 8.98
N TYR A 100 6.38 -7.34 7.96
CA TYR A 100 6.55 -8.00 6.67
C TYR A 100 7.95 -7.74 6.13
N ASP A 101 8.38 -8.58 5.20
CA ASP A 101 9.70 -8.52 4.57
C ASP A 101 9.57 -7.85 3.19
N ILE A 102 8.44 -8.05 2.52
CA ILE A 102 8.15 -7.56 1.16
C ILE A 102 6.74 -6.97 1.09
N ILE A 103 6.58 -5.86 0.37
CA ILE A 103 5.28 -5.40 -0.12
C ILE A 103 5.17 -5.79 -1.59
N LEU A 104 4.23 -6.69 -1.89
CA LEU A 104 3.83 -6.97 -3.27
C LEU A 104 2.71 -6.00 -3.65
N MET A 105 2.91 -5.23 -4.72
CA MET A 105 1.99 -4.18 -5.13
C MET A 105 1.55 -4.34 -6.59
N LEU A 106 0.23 -4.40 -6.80
CA LEU A 106 -0.36 -4.29 -8.13
C LEU A 106 -0.77 -2.84 -8.42
N ARG A 107 -0.25 -2.28 -9.50
CA ARG A 107 -0.49 -0.90 -9.91
C ARG A 107 -1.22 -0.87 -11.24
N ALA A 108 -2.17 0.06 -11.39
CA ALA A 108 -2.78 0.38 -12.66
C ALA A 108 -2.46 1.84 -13.02
N ILE A 109 -1.57 2.03 -14.01
CA ILE A 109 -1.20 3.35 -14.54
C ILE A 109 -2.12 3.66 -15.72
N TRP A 110 -2.80 4.79 -15.63
CA TRP A 110 -3.76 5.24 -16.63
C TRP A 110 -3.03 6.13 -17.64
N ASP A 111 -2.91 5.65 -18.87
CA ASP A 111 -2.22 6.30 -19.99
C ASP A 111 -3.14 6.22 -21.21
N ASP A 112 -4.24 6.99 -21.16
CA ASP A 112 -5.35 6.88 -22.11
C ASP A 112 -4.85 6.85 -23.57
N PRO A 113 -5.34 5.90 -24.40
CA PRO A 113 -6.47 4.99 -24.16
C PRO A 113 -6.10 3.68 -23.44
N LEU A 114 -4.87 3.52 -22.97
CA LEU A 114 -4.34 2.30 -22.40
C LEU A 114 -4.29 2.34 -20.87
N ILE A 115 -4.30 1.15 -20.27
CA ILE A 115 -4.00 0.96 -18.85
C ILE A 115 -2.80 0.02 -18.76
N HIS A 116 -1.72 0.49 -18.15
CA HIS A 116 -0.53 -0.31 -17.90
C HIS A 116 -0.58 -0.90 -16.50
N TYR A 117 -0.63 -2.22 -16.42
CA TYR A 117 -0.49 -2.92 -15.15
C TYR A 117 0.99 -3.13 -14.83
N GLN A 118 1.36 -2.86 -13.58
CA GLN A 118 2.68 -3.18 -13.05
C GLN A 118 2.55 -3.99 -11.77
N LEU A 119 3.30 -5.08 -11.68
CA LEU A 119 3.49 -5.82 -10.45
C LEU A 119 4.87 -5.44 -9.90
N LEU A 120 4.90 -4.91 -8.68
CA LEU A 120 6.13 -4.52 -8.01
C LEU A 120 6.34 -5.36 -6.76
N GLU A 121 7.57 -5.81 -6.57
CA GLU A 121 8.08 -6.30 -5.30
C GLU A 121 8.90 -5.20 -4.66
N ILE A 122 8.47 -4.72 -3.50
CA ILE A 122 9.13 -3.64 -2.78
C ILE A 122 9.74 -4.25 -1.50
N PRO A 123 11.07 -4.43 -1.44
CA PRO A 123 11.75 -4.82 -0.22
C PRO A 123 11.50 -3.78 0.88
N VAL A 124 11.15 -4.23 2.08
CA VAL A 124 10.86 -3.30 3.20
C VAL A 124 12.05 -2.42 3.55
N GLU A 125 13.27 -2.92 3.41
CA GLU A 125 14.50 -2.17 3.65
C GLU A 125 14.57 -0.86 2.84
N ASN A 126 14.04 -0.85 1.61
CA ASN A 126 13.96 0.37 0.80
C ASN A 126 13.06 1.44 1.44
N LEU A 127 11.99 1.01 2.13
CA LEU A 127 11.06 1.90 2.83
C LEU A 127 11.59 2.33 4.20
N ARG A 128 12.45 1.52 4.83
CA ARG A 128 13.09 1.85 6.12
C ARG A 128 14.04 3.03 6.03
N LEU A 129 14.52 3.37 4.83
CA LEU A 129 15.31 4.59 4.58
C LEU A 129 14.59 5.87 5.03
N ILE A 130 13.27 5.84 5.24
CA ILE A 130 12.50 6.92 5.87
C ILE A 130 13.04 7.35 7.24
N GLU A 131 13.74 6.47 7.96
CA GLU A 131 14.40 6.78 9.25
C GLU A 131 15.47 7.87 9.09
N THR A 132 16.12 7.91 7.92
CA THR A 132 17.19 8.87 7.59
C THR A 132 16.68 10.10 6.84
N ALA A 133 15.38 10.16 6.56
CA ALA A 133 14.82 11.24 5.78
C ALA A 133 14.80 12.56 6.57
N VAL A 134 15.18 13.64 5.90
CA VAL A 134 15.11 15.00 6.46
C VAL A 134 13.74 15.58 6.12
N PHE A 135 12.93 15.85 7.15
CA PHE A 135 11.58 16.37 6.98
C PHE A 135 11.56 17.89 7.15
N ALA A 136 11.05 18.58 6.12
CA ALA A 136 10.71 19.99 6.23
C ALA A 136 9.35 20.17 6.91
N PRO A 137 9.17 21.15 7.81
CA PRO A 137 7.87 21.49 8.36
C PRO A 137 6.93 21.93 7.23
N VAL A 138 5.86 21.16 7.02
CA VAL A 138 4.74 21.59 6.19
C VAL A 138 3.84 22.49 7.06
N GLY A 139 3.79 23.79 6.74
CA GLY A 139 3.15 24.81 7.58
C GLY A 139 1.69 24.50 7.98
N ARG A 140 1.18 25.23 8.97
CA ARG A 140 -0.24 25.15 9.36
C ARG A 140 -1.13 25.55 8.16
N PRO A 141 -2.21 24.82 7.87
CA PRO A 141 -3.17 25.27 6.87
C PRO A 141 -3.68 26.66 7.24
N ALA A 142 -3.75 27.56 6.25
CA ALA A 142 -4.40 28.85 6.40
C ALA A 142 -5.84 28.64 6.88
N GLU A 143 -6.17 29.39 7.92
CA GLU A 143 -7.40 29.33 8.70
C GLU A 143 -8.64 29.66 7.85
N LYS A 144 -9.33 28.64 7.31
CA LYS A 144 -10.77 28.69 7.00
C LYS A 144 -11.43 27.33 7.25
N LEU A 145 -12.23 27.30 8.32
CA LEU A 145 -13.25 26.33 8.74
C LEU A 145 -13.00 24.83 8.49
N GLY A 146 -12.81 24.09 9.58
CA GLY A 146 -13.38 22.74 9.71
C GLY A 146 -12.53 21.56 9.24
N SER A 147 -11.23 21.55 9.51
CA SER A 147 -10.46 20.30 9.59
C SER A 147 -9.06 20.53 10.14
N ARG A 148 -8.78 19.96 11.31
CA ARG A 148 -7.42 19.87 11.86
C ARG A 148 -6.65 18.83 11.04
N TYR A 149 -5.88 19.29 10.06
CA TYR A 149 -4.84 18.46 9.45
C TYR A 149 -3.49 19.16 9.60
N CYS A 150 -2.56 18.50 10.29
CA CYS A 150 -1.17 18.60 9.84
C CYS A 150 -1.17 18.18 8.38
N SER A 151 -0.66 19.03 7.48
CA SER A 151 -0.68 18.79 6.04
C SER A 151 0.37 17.75 5.62
N TRP A 152 0.38 16.60 6.28
CA TRP A 152 0.53 15.35 5.55
C TRP A 152 -0.77 15.23 4.75
N ARG A 153 -0.75 15.49 3.43
CA ARG A 153 -1.93 15.21 2.60
C ARG A 153 -2.41 13.82 2.97
N ARG A 154 -3.71 13.68 3.13
CA ARG A 154 -4.43 12.54 3.73
C ARG A 154 -4.25 11.17 3.03
N ARG A 155 -3.27 11.06 2.14
CA ARG A 155 -2.83 9.90 1.36
C ARG A 155 -1.36 10.18 1.03
N LEU A 156 -0.58 9.14 0.76
CA LEU A 156 0.71 9.21 0.09
C LEU A 156 1.93 9.39 1.02
N ILE A 157 2.60 8.27 1.30
CA ILE A 157 4.06 8.27 1.24
C ILE A 157 4.40 8.10 -0.23
N SER A 158 5.05 9.10 -0.82
CA SER A 158 5.60 9.04 -2.17
C SER A 158 7.09 8.80 -2.04
N CYS A 159 7.52 7.58 -2.36
CA CYS A 159 8.94 7.28 -2.52
C CYS A 159 9.27 7.46 -4.01
N SER A 160 10.29 8.26 -4.30
CA SER A 160 10.92 8.31 -5.62
C SER A 160 12.12 7.37 -5.56
N PHE A 161 12.17 6.40 -6.46
CA PHE A 161 13.26 5.44 -6.60
C PHE A 161 14.03 5.72 -7.88
#